data_AF-A0AAV8AEC6-F1
#
_entry.id   AF-A0AAV8AEC6-F1
#
_cell.length_a   1.000
_cell.length_b   1.000
_cell.length_c   1.000
_cell.angle_alpha   90.00
_cell.angle_beta   90.00
_cell.angle_gamma   90.00
#
_symmetry.space_group_name_H-M   'P 1'
#
loop_
_entity.id
_entity.type
_entity.pdbx_description
1 polymer ?
#
loop_
_entity_poly.entity_id
_entity_poly.type
_entity_poly.pdbx_seq_one_letter_code
_entity_poly.pdbx_strand_id
1 'polypeptide(L)'
;MTFKISLQEDELSQILKENVNEQMIEVLSSPKSLPYFRDFLASVYCVESLCFYEEVTKYMSMEEHNQSPVEHKTKRILFRAAKYLVDKYILPNSPFEIDIDTKLRESIGKSIDRPTKSTFNVALAKVLSDINRNLFEKFKDSEFCSEMLKFTRNDQLGIIGKSEREKKYREGEISINTKRDGTQLNFRQFRGNSREANTVVSSLLTTLLELIKVHITSKKELDIDLCAGSVSFRKFTLKTSELQKVYISEMEENERLSFFLNLYHLLLLHMTLLHGPPRNKQVYYTTLKYIVGGLQFTLDDIRYGILKS
;
A
#
# COMPACT_ATOMS: atom_id res chain seq x y z
N MET A 1 2.91 -15.30 -45.66
CA MET A 1 3.69 -14.06 -45.47
C MET A 1 4.04 -13.94 -44.01
N THR A 2 5.25 -14.36 -43.67
CA THR A 2 5.77 -14.50 -42.31
C THR A 2 6.42 -13.17 -41.94
N PHE A 3 5.71 -12.32 -41.19
CA PHE A 3 6.34 -11.16 -40.57
C PHE A 3 7.14 -11.65 -39.35
N LYS A 4 8.44 -11.86 -39.57
CA LYS A 4 9.45 -11.83 -38.51
C LYS A 4 9.43 -10.42 -37.91
N ILE A 5 8.82 -10.27 -36.74
CA ILE A 5 9.10 -9.14 -35.85
C ILE A 5 10.28 -9.59 -35.00
N SER A 6 11.41 -8.88 -35.11
CA SER A 6 12.55 -9.07 -34.23
C SER A 6 12.12 -8.78 -32.79
N LEU A 7 12.05 -9.82 -31.96
CA LEU A 7 11.84 -9.71 -30.52
C LEU A 7 13.07 -9.02 -29.91
N GLN A 8 13.02 -7.70 -29.75
CA GLN A 8 13.82 -7.05 -28.71
C GLN A 8 13.30 -7.59 -27.37
N GLU A 9 14.19 -8.20 -26.59
CA GLU A 9 13.86 -8.55 -25.21
C GLU A 9 13.50 -7.27 -24.44
N ASP A 10 12.40 -7.31 -23.69
CA ASP A 10 11.98 -6.22 -22.81
C ASP A 10 13.11 -5.96 -21.79
N GLU A 11 13.50 -4.69 -21.58
CA GLU A 11 14.56 -4.28 -20.64
C GLU A 11 14.38 -4.92 -19.25
N LEU A 12 13.13 -5.07 -18.80
CA LEU A 12 12.82 -5.73 -17.54
C LEU A 12 13.20 -7.22 -17.55
N SER A 13 12.95 -7.90 -18.67
CA SER A 13 13.29 -9.33 -18.83
C SER A 13 14.81 -9.53 -18.76
N GLN A 14 15.58 -8.60 -19.32
CA GLN A 14 17.03 -8.63 -19.22
C GLN A 14 17.51 -8.44 -17.77
N ILE A 15 16.98 -7.43 -17.07
CA ILE A 15 17.33 -7.18 -15.65
C ILE A 15 17.01 -8.40 -14.78
N LEU A 16 15.86 -9.04 -14.98
CA LEU A 16 15.48 -10.25 -14.24
C LEU A 16 16.45 -11.40 -14.49
N LYS A 17 16.76 -11.70 -15.75
CA LYS A 17 17.69 -12.79 -16.11
C LYS A 17 19.09 -12.60 -15.54
N GLU A 18 19.56 -11.36 -15.46
CA GLU A 18 20.92 -11.04 -14.98
C GLU A 18 21.04 -11.05 -13.44
N ASN A 19 19.97 -10.77 -12.70
CA ASN A 19 20.04 -10.52 -11.25
C ASN A 19 19.30 -11.56 -10.41
N VAL A 20 18.48 -12.42 -11.02
CA VAL A 20 17.55 -13.32 -10.34
C VAL A 20 17.63 -14.73 -10.93
N ASN A 21 17.55 -15.76 -10.08
CA ASN A 21 17.50 -17.14 -10.56
C ASN A 21 16.10 -17.53 -11.09
N GLU A 22 16.02 -18.60 -11.89
CA GLU A 22 14.76 -19.04 -12.53
C GLU A 22 13.62 -19.29 -11.53
N GLN A 23 13.94 -19.86 -10.36
CA GLN A 23 12.94 -20.15 -9.31
C GLN A 23 12.34 -18.86 -8.74
N MET A 24 13.16 -17.83 -8.53
CA MET A 24 12.68 -16.54 -8.03
C MET A 24 11.90 -15.80 -9.12
N ILE A 25 12.27 -15.91 -10.40
CA ILE A 25 11.47 -15.38 -11.52
C ILE A 25 10.07 -16.03 -11.53
N GLU A 26 9.98 -17.34 -11.36
CA GLU A 26 8.70 -18.05 -11.27
C GLU A 26 7.85 -17.54 -10.10
N VAL A 27 8.48 -17.37 -8.93
CA VAL A 27 7.82 -16.82 -7.72
C VAL A 27 7.30 -15.40 -7.95
N LEU A 28 8.10 -14.54 -8.59
CA LEU A 28 7.75 -13.14 -8.88
C LEU A 28 6.66 -13.01 -9.96
N SER A 29 6.63 -13.92 -10.92
CA SER A 29 5.72 -13.88 -12.07
C SER A 29 4.36 -14.49 -11.77
N SER A 30 4.29 -15.43 -10.82
CA SER A 30 3.05 -16.13 -10.50
C SER A 30 2.24 -15.39 -9.42
N PRO A 31 0.98 -15.01 -9.71
CA PRO A 31 0.11 -14.37 -8.72
C PRO A 31 -0.23 -15.28 -7.55
N LYS A 32 0.02 -16.60 -7.68
CA LYS A 32 -0.24 -17.59 -6.63
C LYS A 32 0.89 -17.66 -5.60
N SER A 33 2.13 -17.44 -6.03
CA SER A 33 3.34 -17.51 -5.20
C SER A 33 3.72 -16.17 -4.60
N LEU A 34 3.51 -15.08 -5.36
CA LEU A 34 3.92 -13.73 -4.96
C LEU A 34 3.42 -13.30 -3.56
N PRO A 35 2.18 -13.61 -3.13
CA PRO A 35 1.72 -13.24 -1.79
C PRO A 35 2.56 -13.86 -0.66
N TYR A 36 2.98 -15.12 -0.81
CA TYR A 36 3.81 -15.80 0.19
C TYR A 36 5.20 -15.19 0.28
N PHE A 37 5.76 -14.84 -0.88
CA PHE A 37 7.05 -14.17 -0.92
C PHE A 37 6.98 -12.76 -0.33
N ARG A 38 5.90 -12.03 -0.61
CA ARG A 38 5.62 -10.73 0.02
C ARG A 38 5.50 -10.85 1.53
N ASP A 39 4.77 -11.84 2.05
CA ASP A 39 4.59 -12.05 3.49
C ASP A 39 5.90 -12.42 4.18
N PHE A 40 6.73 -13.26 3.52
CA PHE A 40 8.07 -13.54 3.98
C PHE A 40 8.92 -12.27 4.08
N LEU A 41 8.99 -11.47 3.00
CA LEU A 41 9.74 -10.22 2.98
C LEU A 41 9.24 -9.23 4.05
N ALA A 42 7.92 -9.19 4.31
CA ALA A 42 7.36 -8.40 5.40
C ALA A 42 7.79 -8.91 6.79
N SER A 43 7.88 -10.23 6.98
CA SER A 43 8.35 -10.81 8.26
C SER A 43 9.83 -10.54 8.54
N VAL A 44 10.64 -10.37 7.50
CA VAL A 44 12.07 -10.03 7.62
C VAL A 44 12.34 -8.52 7.47
N TYR A 45 11.28 -7.70 7.48
CA TYR A 45 11.37 -6.24 7.36
C TYR A 45 12.06 -5.74 6.07
N CYS A 46 11.83 -6.43 4.95
CA CYS A 46 12.36 -6.10 3.62
C CYS A 46 11.28 -5.99 2.53
N VAL A 47 10.01 -5.73 2.91
CA VAL A 47 8.88 -5.69 1.97
C VAL A 47 8.97 -4.53 0.98
N GLU A 48 9.60 -3.43 1.38
CA GLU A 48 9.85 -2.26 0.56
C GLU A 48 10.62 -2.57 -0.72
N SER A 49 11.53 -3.54 -0.67
CA SER A 49 12.31 -4.01 -1.82
C SER A 49 11.43 -4.64 -2.90
N LEU A 50 10.43 -5.45 -2.52
CA LEU A 50 9.46 -6.01 -3.46
C LEU A 50 8.47 -4.96 -3.96
N CYS A 51 8.02 -4.05 -3.08
CA CYS A 51 7.14 -2.97 -3.50
C CYS A 51 7.82 -2.03 -4.51
N PHE A 52 9.12 -1.74 -4.33
CA PHE A 52 9.92 -0.99 -5.29
C PHE A 52 9.95 -1.70 -6.65
N TYR A 53 10.23 -3.01 -6.68
CA TYR A 53 10.21 -3.80 -7.91
C TYR A 53 8.87 -3.70 -8.66
N GLU A 54 7.74 -3.88 -7.95
CA GLU A 54 6.41 -3.84 -8.57
C GLU A 54 6.04 -2.45 -9.10
N GLU A 55 6.41 -1.39 -8.39
CA GLU A 55 6.11 -0.01 -8.80
C GLU A 55 7.03 0.46 -9.95
N VAL A 56 8.30 0.07 -9.95
CA VAL A 56 9.22 0.35 -11.07
C VAL A 56 8.82 -0.44 -12.32
N THR A 57 8.39 -1.69 -12.19
CA THR A 57 7.86 -2.48 -13.32
C THR A 57 6.67 -1.78 -13.99
N LYS A 58 5.76 -1.21 -13.19
CA LYS A 58 4.62 -0.40 -13.69
C LYS A 58 5.07 0.92 -14.32
N TYR A 59 6.13 1.52 -13.80
CA TYR A 59 6.73 2.73 -14.36
C TYR A 59 7.34 2.47 -15.74
N MET A 60 8.05 1.36 -15.92
CA MET A 60 8.64 0.96 -17.22
C MET A 60 7.56 0.67 -18.29
N SER A 61 6.39 0.16 -17.88
CA SER A 61 5.30 -0.17 -18.79
C SER A 61 4.42 1.02 -19.20
N MET A 62 4.67 2.24 -18.71
CA MET A 62 3.90 3.44 -19.10
C MET A 62 4.09 3.76 -20.58
N GLU A 63 3.02 4.02 -21.34
CA GLU A 63 3.12 4.28 -22.79
C GLU A 63 3.81 5.62 -23.10
N GLU A 64 4.75 5.62 -24.05
CA GLU A 64 5.33 6.83 -24.64
C GLU A 64 4.68 7.08 -26.01
N HIS A 65 3.74 8.04 -26.08
CA HIS A 65 3.22 8.48 -27.37
C HIS A 65 4.14 9.55 -27.96
N ASN A 66 4.87 9.19 -29.02
CA ASN A 66 5.89 10.04 -29.65
C ASN A 66 5.35 10.97 -30.75
N GLN A 67 4.03 11.22 -30.80
CA GLN A 67 3.44 12.16 -31.76
C GLN A 67 2.21 12.85 -31.10
N SER A 68 2.09 14.17 -31.25
CA SER A 68 0.91 15.02 -30.88
C SER A 68 0.95 15.66 -29.46
N PRO A 69 0.13 16.69 -29.13
CA PRO A 69 0.10 17.43 -27.85
C PRO A 69 -0.07 16.57 -26.57
N VAL A 70 -0.35 15.28 -26.74
CA VAL A 70 -0.37 14.25 -25.68
C VAL A 70 1.03 14.00 -25.10
N GLU A 71 2.10 14.22 -25.87
CA GLU A 71 3.49 14.02 -25.44
C GLU A 71 3.85 14.81 -24.16
N HIS A 72 3.43 16.07 -24.07
CA HIS A 72 3.65 16.89 -22.88
C HIS A 72 2.87 16.38 -21.66
N LYS A 73 1.69 15.79 -21.86
CA LYS A 73 0.90 15.19 -20.78
C LYS A 73 1.55 13.90 -20.30
N THR A 74 1.98 13.03 -21.21
CA THR A 74 2.67 11.77 -20.89
C THR A 74 4.00 12.01 -20.19
N LYS A 75 4.83 12.94 -20.68
CA LYS A 75 6.07 13.35 -20.01
C LYS A 75 5.83 13.90 -18.60
N ARG A 76 4.75 14.65 -18.38
CA ARG A 76 4.36 15.11 -17.03
C ARG A 76 3.90 13.98 -16.12
N ILE A 77 3.20 12.97 -16.64
CA ILE A 77 2.78 11.80 -15.87
C ILE A 77 4.01 10.97 -15.47
N LEU A 78 4.91 10.69 -16.42
CA LEU A 78 6.16 9.99 -16.18
C LEU A 78 7.01 10.73 -15.14
N PHE A 79 7.15 12.05 -15.28
CA PHE A 79 7.85 12.89 -14.31
C PHE A 79 7.25 12.79 -12.90
N ARG A 80 5.92 12.87 -12.77
CA ARG A 80 5.23 12.73 -11.47
C ARG A 80 5.41 11.35 -10.88
N ALA A 81 5.34 10.30 -11.69
CA ALA A 81 5.55 8.92 -11.25
C ALA A 81 6.99 8.71 -10.76
N ALA A 82 7.98 9.19 -11.52
CA ALA A 82 9.38 9.13 -11.12
C ALA A 82 9.63 9.90 -9.82
N LYS A 83 9.10 11.12 -9.69
CA LYS A 83 9.23 11.92 -8.46
C LYS A 83 8.61 11.20 -7.26
N TYR A 84 7.43 10.62 -7.42
CA TYR A 84 6.80 9.81 -6.38
C TYR A 84 7.65 8.60 -5.98
N LEU A 85 8.27 7.89 -6.93
CA LEU A 85 9.18 6.78 -6.64
C LEU A 85 10.42 7.26 -5.85
N VAL A 86 10.97 8.42 -6.22
CA VAL A 86 12.10 9.02 -5.51
C VAL A 86 11.73 9.39 -4.07
N ASP A 87 10.60 10.10 -3.89
CA ASP A 87 10.12 10.53 -2.57
C ASP A 87 9.73 9.36 -1.65
N LYS A 88 9.35 8.22 -2.24
CA LYS A 88 8.89 7.04 -1.50
C LYS A 88 9.98 6.03 -1.18
N TYR A 89 10.97 5.85 -2.06
CA TYR A 89 11.97 4.77 -1.95
C TYR A 89 13.42 5.26 -1.94
N ILE A 90 13.75 6.39 -2.55
CA ILE A 90 15.15 6.76 -2.84
C ILE A 90 15.70 7.76 -1.81
N LEU A 91 14.94 8.78 -1.43
CA LEU A 91 15.44 9.83 -0.54
C LEU A 91 15.75 9.30 0.87
N PRO A 92 16.71 9.89 1.59
CA PRO A 92 16.96 9.52 2.98
C PRO A 92 15.72 9.78 3.85
N ASN A 93 15.39 8.83 4.71
CA ASN A 93 14.18 8.81 5.55
C ASN A 93 12.87 8.67 4.76
N SER A 94 12.93 8.18 3.52
CA SER A 94 11.71 7.83 2.79
C SER A 94 10.93 6.76 3.56
N PRO A 95 9.58 6.76 3.51
CA PRO A 95 8.76 5.82 4.27
C PRO A 95 9.00 4.35 3.88
N PHE A 96 9.52 4.10 2.67
CA PHE A 96 9.89 2.80 2.14
C PHE A 96 11.32 2.86 1.58
N GLU A 97 12.24 3.56 2.25
CA GLU A 97 13.62 3.71 1.79
C GLU A 97 14.27 2.34 1.48
N ILE A 98 14.78 2.19 0.25
CA ILE A 98 15.50 0.97 -0.16
C ILE A 98 16.98 1.05 0.20
N ASP A 99 17.59 -0.10 0.49
CA ASP A 99 19.01 -0.20 0.81
C ASP A 99 19.87 -0.07 -0.46
N ILE A 100 20.20 1.17 -0.81
CA ILE A 100 21.11 1.52 -1.91
C ILE A 100 22.20 2.48 -1.44
N ASP A 101 23.37 2.38 -2.08
CA ASP A 101 24.51 3.23 -1.73
C ASP A 101 24.26 4.71 -2.08
N THR A 102 24.98 5.59 -1.39
CA THR A 102 24.85 7.05 -1.53
C THR A 102 25.11 7.52 -2.96
N LYS A 103 26.05 6.89 -3.68
CA LYS A 103 26.40 7.30 -5.06
C LYS A 103 25.26 6.99 -6.01
N LEU A 104 24.65 5.81 -5.90
CA LEU A 104 23.49 5.42 -6.71
C LEU A 104 22.30 6.33 -6.44
N ARG A 105 22.04 6.61 -5.15
CA ARG A 105 20.98 7.55 -4.73
C ARG A 105 21.16 8.94 -5.33
N GLU A 106 22.36 9.50 -5.27
CA GLU A 106 22.69 10.80 -5.88
C GLU A 106 22.56 10.78 -7.41
N SER A 107 22.95 9.68 -8.05
CA SER A 107 22.83 9.51 -9.51
C SER A 107 21.36 9.58 -9.95
N ILE A 108 20.47 8.86 -9.24
CA ILE A 108 19.03 8.91 -9.50
C ILE A 108 18.50 10.32 -9.27
N GLY A 109 18.92 10.97 -8.18
CA GLY A 109 18.56 12.36 -7.86
C GLY A 109 18.93 13.35 -8.97
N LYS A 110 20.08 13.19 -9.64
CA LYS A 110 20.50 14.04 -10.77
C LYS A 110 19.69 13.77 -12.04
N SER A 111 19.19 12.55 -12.23
CA SER A 111 18.41 12.17 -13.41
C SER A 111 16.91 12.54 -13.32
N ILE A 112 16.43 12.92 -12.13
CA ILE A 112 15.00 13.13 -11.88
C ILE A 112 14.40 14.35 -12.58
N ASP A 113 15.24 15.32 -12.98
CA ASP A 113 14.79 16.50 -13.73
C ASP A 113 14.31 16.11 -15.15
N ARG A 114 14.80 15.01 -15.69
CA ARG A 114 14.43 14.45 -17.00
C ARG A 114 14.38 12.92 -16.94
N PRO A 115 13.38 12.36 -16.24
CA PRO A 115 13.31 10.93 -16.00
C PRO A 115 12.92 10.19 -17.28
N THR A 116 13.56 9.05 -17.49
CA THR A 116 13.29 8.06 -18.55
C THR A 116 12.78 6.76 -17.96
N LYS A 117 12.25 5.84 -18.76
CA LYS A 117 11.85 4.51 -18.29
C LYS A 117 12.98 3.74 -17.58
N SER A 118 14.22 4.02 -17.99
CA SER A 118 15.43 3.40 -17.43
C SER A 118 15.96 4.06 -16.15
N THR A 119 15.34 5.13 -15.66
CA THR A 119 15.81 5.94 -14.50
C THR A 119 16.17 5.08 -13.28
N PHE A 120 15.42 4.00 -13.07
CA PHE A 120 15.56 3.16 -11.89
C PHE A 120 16.23 1.80 -12.17
N ASN A 121 16.66 1.50 -13.40
CA ASN A 121 17.15 0.17 -13.79
C ASN A 121 18.31 -0.31 -12.91
N VAL A 122 19.25 0.59 -12.60
CA VAL A 122 20.42 0.24 -11.77
C VAL A 122 20.01 -0.05 -10.32
N ALA A 123 19.08 0.74 -9.75
CA ALA A 123 18.54 0.46 -8.42
C ALA A 123 17.70 -0.82 -8.39
N LEU A 124 16.91 -1.06 -9.43
CA LEU A 124 16.12 -2.27 -9.57
C LEU A 124 17.01 -3.52 -9.60
N ALA A 125 18.07 -3.50 -10.41
CA ALA A 125 19.06 -4.57 -10.48
C ALA A 125 19.72 -4.83 -9.12
N LYS A 126 20.14 -3.77 -8.41
CA LYS A 126 20.73 -3.89 -7.06
C LYS A 126 19.77 -4.55 -6.07
N VAL A 127 18.54 -4.05 -5.98
CA VAL A 127 17.50 -4.58 -5.09
C VAL A 127 17.22 -6.05 -5.39
N LEU A 128 17.04 -6.41 -6.66
CA LEU A 128 16.81 -7.79 -7.08
C LEU A 128 17.98 -8.71 -6.73
N SER A 129 19.21 -8.25 -6.98
CA SER A 129 20.42 -8.99 -6.62
C SER A 129 20.53 -9.21 -5.11
N ASP A 130 20.16 -8.23 -4.28
CA ASP A 130 20.20 -8.36 -2.82
C ASP A 130 19.16 -9.34 -2.31
N ILE A 131 17.92 -9.25 -2.83
CA ILE A 131 16.86 -10.21 -2.51
C ILE A 131 17.32 -11.62 -2.89
N ASN A 132 17.79 -11.81 -4.12
CA ASN A 132 18.19 -13.12 -4.63
C ASN A 132 19.35 -13.72 -3.80
N ARG A 133 20.38 -12.92 -3.51
CA ARG A 133 21.58 -13.40 -2.79
C ARG A 133 21.35 -13.65 -1.31
N ASN A 134 20.57 -12.79 -0.63
CA ASN A 134 20.52 -12.77 0.83
C ASN A 134 19.20 -13.28 1.41
N LEU A 135 18.10 -13.18 0.66
CA LEU A 135 16.74 -13.41 1.17
C LEU A 135 16.06 -14.60 0.49
N PHE A 136 16.36 -14.89 -0.77
CA PHE A 136 15.67 -15.95 -1.50
C PHE A 136 16.01 -17.34 -0.99
N GLU A 137 17.27 -17.61 -0.62
CA GLU A 137 17.64 -18.86 0.06
C GLU A 137 16.88 -19.02 1.38
N LYS A 138 16.80 -17.96 2.18
CA LYS A 138 16.03 -17.96 3.44
C LYS A 138 14.54 -18.15 3.20
N PHE A 139 14.00 -17.62 2.10
CA PHE A 139 12.61 -17.85 1.72
C PHE A 139 12.37 -19.34 1.45
N LYS A 140 13.26 -20.00 0.68
CA LYS A 140 13.13 -21.42 0.36
C LYS A 140 13.09 -22.30 1.62
N ASP A 141 13.85 -21.93 2.64
CA ASP A 141 13.88 -22.63 3.93
C ASP A 141 12.74 -22.24 4.89
N SER A 142 11.94 -21.22 4.55
CA SER A 142 10.90 -20.69 5.42
C SER A 142 9.58 -21.48 5.35
N GLU A 143 8.76 -21.31 6.39
CA GLU A 143 7.37 -21.82 6.42
C GLU A 143 6.53 -21.25 5.26
N PHE A 144 6.78 -20.00 4.83
CA PHE A 144 6.08 -19.37 3.72
C PHE A 144 6.26 -20.11 2.39
N CYS A 145 7.48 -20.55 2.08
CA CYS A 145 7.74 -21.35 0.87
C CYS A 145 7.10 -22.74 0.99
N SER A 146 7.19 -23.37 2.15
CA SER A 146 6.55 -24.65 2.41
C SER A 146 5.02 -24.59 2.23
N GLU A 147 4.37 -23.54 2.74
CA GLU A 147 2.94 -23.31 2.55
C GLU A 147 2.59 -22.98 1.09
N MET A 148 3.42 -22.19 0.41
CA MET A 148 3.27 -21.87 -1.00
C MET A 148 3.28 -23.14 -1.85
N LEU A 149 4.25 -24.03 -1.65
CA LEU A 149 4.37 -25.30 -2.38
C LEU A 149 3.19 -26.24 -2.09
N LYS A 150 2.76 -26.33 -0.83
CA LYS A 150 1.56 -27.11 -0.46
C LYS A 150 0.31 -26.58 -1.16
N PHE A 151 0.11 -25.27 -1.16
CA PHE A 151 -1.05 -24.65 -1.80
C PHE A 151 -1.04 -24.81 -3.31
N THR A 152 0.08 -24.49 -3.97
CA THR A 152 0.21 -24.62 -5.43
C THR A 152 0.00 -26.07 -5.89
N ARG A 153 0.56 -27.04 -5.15
CA ARG A 153 0.33 -28.47 -5.40
C ARG A 153 -1.15 -28.88 -5.22
N ASN A 154 -1.79 -28.45 -4.14
CA ASN A 154 -3.19 -28.78 -3.88
C ASN A 154 -4.14 -28.11 -4.88
N ASP A 155 -3.81 -26.90 -5.36
CA ASP A 155 -4.58 -26.20 -6.39
C ASP A 155 -4.46 -26.92 -7.75
N GLN A 156 -3.26 -27.36 -8.12
CA GLN A 156 -3.02 -28.17 -9.32
C GLN A 156 -3.78 -29.51 -9.29
N LEU A 157 -3.84 -30.16 -8.13
CA LEU A 157 -4.60 -31.39 -7.93
C LEU A 157 -6.11 -31.18 -7.82
N GLY A 158 -6.59 -29.93 -7.88
CA GLY A 158 -8.01 -29.60 -7.77
C GLY A 158 -8.62 -29.81 -6.38
N ILE A 159 -7.79 -30.07 -5.37
CA ILE A 159 -8.19 -30.35 -3.98
C ILE A 159 -8.74 -29.09 -3.31
N ILE A 160 -8.21 -27.92 -3.68
CA ILE A 160 -8.66 -26.63 -3.14
C ILE A 160 -10.02 -26.28 -3.74
N GLY A 161 -11.03 -26.15 -2.88
CA GLY A 161 -12.38 -25.74 -3.27
C GLY A 161 -12.41 -24.30 -3.79
N LYS A 162 -13.40 -23.95 -4.63
CA LYS A 162 -13.58 -22.58 -5.16
C LYS A 162 -13.57 -21.51 -4.07
N SER A 163 -14.17 -21.78 -2.90
CA SER A 163 -14.22 -20.86 -1.76
C SER A 163 -12.85 -20.64 -1.08
N GLU A 164 -11.96 -21.62 -1.12
CA GLU A 164 -10.63 -21.56 -0.48
C GLU A 164 -9.59 -20.97 -1.44
N ARG A 165 -9.73 -21.25 -2.75
CA ARG A 165 -9.11 -20.47 -3.84
C ARG A 165 -9.53 -19.02 -3.71
N GLU A 166 -10.83 -18.73 -3.72
CA GLU A 166 -11.32 -17.37 -3.56
C GLU A 166 -10.94 -16.76 -2.21
N LYS A 167 -10.77 -17.50 -1.12
CA LYS A 167 -10.35 -16.92 0.17
C LYS A 167 -8.86 -16.60 0.20
N LYS A 168 -7.99 -17.45 -0.38
CA LYS A 168 -6.54 -17.22 -0.42
C LYS A 168 -6.12 -16.32 -1.58
N TYR A 169 -6.77 -16.43 -2.74
CA TYR A 169 -6.71 -15.45 -3.81
C TYR A 169 -7.46 -14.18 -3.45
N ARG A 170 -8.47 -14.15 -2.58
CA ARG A 170 -8.89 -12.87 -1.99
C ARG A 170 -7.91 -12.42 -0.91
N GLU A 171 -7.22 -13.26 -0.16
CA GLU A 171 -6.16 -12.77 0.74
C GLU A 171 -4.92 -12.26 -0.04
N GLY A 172 -4.66 -12.80 -1.25
CA GLY A 172 -3.60 -12.38 -2.19
C GLY A 172 -4.00 -11.37 -3.29
N GLU A 173 -5.26 -11.31 -3.71
CA GLU A 173 -5.88 -10.39 -4.68
C GLU A 173 -6.82 -9.34 -4.02
N ILE A 174 -7.20 -9.47 -2.73
CA ILE A 174 -7.53 -8.28 -1.88
C ILE A 174 -6.22 -7.55 -1.50
N SER A 175 -5.11 -7.88 -2.14
CA SER A 175 -3.98 -6.95 -2.29
C SER A 175 -4.01 -6.16 -3.61
N ILE A 176 -5.02 -6.31 -4.47
CA ILE A 176 -5.21 -5.40 -5.60
C ILE A 176 -6.12 -4.23 -5.16
N ASN A 177 -5.44 -3.14 -4.80
CA ASN A 177 -5.92 -1.78 -4.56
C ASN A 177 -6.91 -1.62 -3.39
N THR A 178 -6.43 -1.33 -2.18
CA THR A 178 -5.85 -0.02 -1.86
C THR A 178 -4.53 -0.13 -1.10
N LYS A 179 -3.44 0.32 -1.75
CA LYS A 179 -2.12 0.72 -1.22
C LYS A 179 -1.90 0.48 0.29
N ARG A 180 -1.06 -0.49 0.67
CA ARG A 180 -0.30 -0.42 1.93
C ARG A 180 0.90 0.52 1.74
N ASP A 181 0.62 1.79 1.46
CA ASP A 181 1.61 2.88 1.55
C ASP A 181 1.82 3.34 3.01
N GLY A 182 1.27 2.60 3.99
CA GLY A 182 1.25 2.96 5.39
C GLY A 182 0.19 4.01 5.75
N THR A 183 -0.59 4.50 4.77
CA THR A 183 -1.46 5.65 5.00
C THR A 183 -2.93 5.30 5.25
N GLN A 184 -3.38 4.09 4.88
CA GLN A 184 -4.72 3.61 5.20
C GLN A 184 -4.79 3.11 6.64
N LEU A 185 -5.62 3.76 7.46
CA LEU A 185 -5.73 3.43 8.88
C LEU A 185 -6.64 2.22 9.16
N ASN A 186 -7.68 2.02 8.36
CA ASN A 186 -8.64 0.93 8.52
C ASN A 186 -8.37 -0.23 7.56
N PHE A 187 -7.12 -0.62 7.36
CA PHE A 187 -6.69 -1.63 6.37
C PHE A 187 -7.07 -3.08 6.68
N ARG A 188 -7.58 -3.35 7.89
CA ARG A 188 -7.93 -4.70 8.35
C ARG A 188 -9.17 -5.21 7.61
N GLN A 189 -9.30 -6.52 7.43
CA GLN A 189 -10.45 -7.08 6.73
C GLN A 189 -11.67 -7.18 7.67
N PHE A 190 -12.81 -6.62 7.25
CA PHE A 190 -14.09 -6.82 7.92
C PHE A 190 -14.78 -8.10 7.43
N ARG A 191 -15.19 -8.96 8.35
CA ARG A 191 -15.89 -10.23 8.09
C ARG A 191 -17.26 -10.21 8.77
N GLY A 192 -18.18 -9.39 8.27
CA GLY A 192 -19.52 -9.24 8.81
C GLY A 192 -20.43 -8.47 7.87
N ASN A 193 -21.72 -8.41 8.22
CA ASN A 193 -22.66 -7.49 7.57
C ASN A 193 -22.43 -6.09 8.15
N SER A 194 -22.30 -5.09 7.28
CA SER A 194 -22.17 -3.71 7.74
C SER A 194 -23.47 -3.22 8.33
N ARG A 195 -23.39 -2.49 9.44
CA ARG A 195 -24.50 -1.68 9.94
C ARG A 195 -24.67 -0.42 9.10
N GLU A 196 -25.74 0.32 9.39
CA GLU A 196 -26.03 1.65 8.81
C GLU A 196 -24.90 2.63 9.10
N ALA A 197 -24.58 3.50 8.13
CA ALA A 197 -23.34 4.26 8.09
C ALA A 197 -23.15 5.17 9.32
N ASN A 198 -24.20 5.90 9.73
CA ASN A 198 -24.16 6.76 10.91
C ASN A 198 -24.01 5.97 12.19
N THR A 199 -24.70 4.84 12.29
CA THR A 199 -24.56 3.93 13.43
C THR A 199 -23.11 3.43 13.55
N VAL A 200 -22.46 3.06 12.44
CA VAL A 200 -21.06 2.62 12.45
C VAL A 200 -20.15 3.75 12.93
N VAL A 201 -20.16 4.90 12.25
CA VAL A 201 -19.21 5.99 12.57
C VAL A 201 -19.44 6.56 13.97
N SER A 202 -20.69 6.67 14.42
CA SER A 202 -21.02 7.14 15.78
C SER A 202 -20.53 6.14 16.82
N SER A 203 -20.75 4.83 16.61
CA SER A 203 -20.26 3.82 17.55
C SER A 203 -18.74 3.79 17.66
N LEU A 204 -18.03 3.99 16.54
CA LEU A 204 -16.57 4.09 16.51
C LEU A 204 -16.08 5.35 17.22
N LEU A 205 -16.73 6.50 16.99
CA LEU A 205 -16.37 7.76 17.63
C LEU A 205 -16.59 7.69 19.14
N THR A 206 -17.73 7.16 19.61
CA THR A 206 -18.00 6.94 21.04
C THR A 206 -16.95 6.01 21.65
N THR A 207 -16.64 4.89 20.99
CA THR A 207 -15.59 3.96 21.46
C THR A 207 -14.24 4.67 21.60
N LEU A 208 -13.87 5.52 20.64
CA LEU A 208 -12.60 6.24 20.67
C LEU A 208 -12.58 7.31 21.77
N LEU A 209 -13.68 8.04 21.97
CA LEU A 209 -13.80 9.05 23.01
C LEU A 209 -13.76 8.44 24.41
N GLU A 210 -14.43 7.30 24.63
CA GLU A 210 -14.34 6.54 25.88
C GLU A 210 -12.92 6.06 26.14
N LEU A 211 -12.24 5.55 25.11
CA LEU A 211 -10.84 5.16 25.18
C LEU A 211 -9.95 6.35 25.57
N ILE A 212 -10.12 7.50 24.93
CA ILE A 212 -9.37 8.72 25.26
C ILE A 212 -9.62 9.11 26.71
N LYS A 213 -10.89 9.11 27.14
CA LYS A 213 -11.30 9.51 28.50
C LYS A 213 -10.61 8.69 29.58
N VAL A 214 -10.46 7.38 29.40
CA VAL A 214 -9.81 6.52 30.40
C VAL A 214 -8.29 6.65 30.43
N HIS A 215 -7.68 7.30 29.44
CA HIS A 215 -6.23 7.58 29.36
C HIS A 215 -5.90 9.06 29.63
N ILE A 216 -6.85 9.85 30.15
CA ILE A 216 -6.57 11.19 30.65
C ILE A 216 -5.90 11.07 32.02
N THR A 217 -4.72 11.64 32.15
CA THR A 217 -3.94 11.68 33.40
C THR A 217 -4.55 12.64 34.43
N SER A 218 -4.09 12.56 35.67
CA SER A 218 -4.48 13.50 36.75
C SER A 218 -4.19 14.97 36.42
N LYS A 219 -3.25 15.23 35.49
CA LYS A 219 -2.91 16.58 35.00
C LYS A 219 -3.84 17.07 33.88
N LYS A 220 -4.90 16.32 33.54
CA LYS A 220 -5.81 16.57 32.41
C LYS A 220 -5.15 16.50 31.03
N GLU A 221 -4.04 15.77 30.94
CA GLU A 221 -3.34 15.51 29.68
C GLU A 221 -3.61 14.08 29.23
N LEU A 222 -3.75 13.86 27.92
CA LEU A 222 -3.91 12.52 27.34
C LEU A 222 -2.56 11.81 27.28
N ASP A 223 -2.46 10.64 27.91
CA ASP A 223 -1.31 9.73 27.74
C ASP A 223 -1.47 8.97 26.41
N ILE A 224 -0.93 9.55 25.34
CA ILE A 224 -1.06 9.04 23.98
C ILE A 224 -0.38 7.68 23.84
N ASP A 225 0.82 7.50 24.41
CA ASP A 225 1.60 6.27 24.29
C ASP A 225 0.91 5.11 24.99
N LEU A 226 0.40 5.33 26.21
CA LEU A 226 -0.36 4.32 26.94
C LEU A 226 -1.67 3.97 26.21
N CYS A 227 -2.37 4.98 25.69
CA CYS A 227 -3.61 4.80 24.93
C CYS A 227 -3.36 3.98 23.66
N ALA A 228 -2.39 4.37 22.84
CA ALA A 228 -2.04 3.69 21.58
C ALA A 228 -1.48 2.29 21.80
N GLY A 229 -0.76 2.06 22.91
CA GLY A 229 -0.27 0.75 23.31
C GLY A 229 -1.36 -0.22 23.81
N SER A 230 -2.54 0.29 24.17
CA SER A 230 -3.58 -0.49 24.85
C SER A 230 -4.25 -1.54 23.95
N VAL A 231 -4.67 -2.65 24.55
CA VAL A 231 -5.48 -3.69 23.88
C VAL A 231 -6.81 -3.10 23.38
N SER A 232 -7.38 -2.16 24.12
CA SER A 232 -8.63 -1.47 23.75
C SER A 232 -8.47 -0.64 22.48
N PHE A 233 -7.34 0.05 22.31
CA PHE A 233 -7.03 0.75 21.06
C PHE A 233 -6.86 -0.22 19.89
N ARG A 234 -6.14 -1.34 20.08
CA ARG A 234 -6.01 -2.38 19.04
C ARG A 234 -7.38 -2.95 18.64
N LYS A 235 -8.29 -3.17 19.59
CA LYS A 235 -9.67 -3.60 19.29
C LYS A 235 -10.45 -2.52 18.53
N PHE A 236 -10.28 -1.25 18.90
CA PHE A 236 -10.85 -0.12 18.18
C PHE A 236 -10.37 -0.09 16.72
N THR A 237 -9.06 -0.18 16.47
CA THR A 237 -8.52 -0.13 15.09
C THR A 237 -9.06 -1.28 14.23
N LEU A 238 -9.23 -2.48 14.79
CA LEU A 238 -9.91 -3.59 14.09
C LEU A 238 -11.35 -3.23 13.71
N LYS A 239 -12.12 -2.62 14.61
CA LYS A 239 -13.51 -2.23 14.35
C LYS A 239 -13.64 -1.19 13.23
N THR A 240 -12.65 -0.32 13.02
CA THR A 240 -12.67 0.67 11.93
C THR A 240 -12.78 0.06 10.53
N SER A 241 -12.45 -1.23 10.37
CA SER A 241 -12.59 -1.96 9.11
C SER A 241 -14.03 -2.03 8.59
N GLU A 242 -15.04 -1.95 9.47
CA GLU A 242 -16.46 -1.96 9.08
C GLU A 242 -16.82 -0.81 8.14
N LEU A 243 -16.16 0.36 8.29
CA LEU A 243 -16.35 1.53 7.42
C LEU A 243 -16.14 1.18 5.93
N GLN A 244 -15.29 0.21 5.61
CA GLN A 244 -15.06 -0.20 4.22
C GLN A 244 -16.32 -0.73 3.52
N LYS A 245 -17.32 -1.18 4.29
CA LYS A 245 -18.52 -1.84 3.80
C LYS A 245 -19.81 -1.03 4.01
N VAL A 246 -19.73 0.17 4.60
CA VAL A 246 -20.91 1.02 4.76
C VAL A 246 -21.41 1.50 3.40
N TYR A 247 -22.73 1.66 3.29
CA TYR A 247 -23.37 2.23 2.11
C TYR A 247 -23.60 3.73 2.33
N ILE A 248 -23.11 4.57 1.41
CA ILE A 248 -23.15 6.04 1.54
C ILE A 248 -23.75 6.75 0.31
N SER A 249 -24.11 6.02 -0.74
CA SER A 249 -24.52 6.61 -2.03
C SER A 249 -25.92 7.21 -2.03
N GLU A 250 -26.82 6.73 -1.17
CA GLU A 250 -28.25 7.12 -1.13
C GLU A 250 -28.63 7.82 0.19
N MET A 251 -27.65 8.37 0.92
CA MET A 251 -27.92 9.09 2.16
C MET A 251 -28.56 10.44 1.87
N GLU A 252 -29.55 10.84 2.68
CA GLU A 252 -30.07 12.20 2.65
C GLU A 252 -29.00 13.22 3.03
N GLU A 253 -29.15 14.49 2.61
CA GLU A 253 -28.10 15.51 2.78
C GLU A 253 -27.68 15.71 4.25
N ASN A 254 -28.64 15.87 5.16
CA ASN A 254 -28.36 16.04 6.58
C ASN A 254 -27.68 14.79 7.19
N GLU A 255 -28.13 13.62 6.76
CA GLU A 255 -27.60 12.33 7.21
C GLU A 255 -26.15 12.16 6.73
N ARG A 256 -25.89 12.48 5.46
CA ARG A 256 -24.56 12.45 4.84
C ARG A 256 -23.62 13.45 5.52
N LEU A 257 -24.06 14.68 5.78
CA LEU A 257 -23.25 15.69 6.48
C LEU A 257 -22.90 15.25 7.90
N SER A 258 -23.86 14.69 8.63
CA SER A 258 -23.64 14.11 9.97
C SER A 258 -22.60 12.99 9.93
N PHE A 259 -22.73 12.06 8.98
CA PHE A 259 -21.77 10.98 8.78
C PHE A 259 -20.36 11.51 8.53
N PHE A 260 -20.18 12.42 7.57
CA PHE A 260 -18.87 12.93 7.20
C PHE A 260 -18.26 13.84 8.28
N LEU A 261 -19.06 14.56 9.05
CA LEU A 261 -18.58 15.31 10.21
C LEU A 261 -18.03 14.36 11.29
N ASN A 262 -18.76 13.30 11.60
CA ASN A 262 -18.31 12.28 12.54
C ASN A 262 -17.08 11.52 12.03
N LEU A 263 -17.03 11.22 10.73
CA LEU A 263 -15.89 10.56 10.10
C LEU A 263 -14.64 11.44 10.15
N TYR A 264 -14.78 12.75 9.92
CA TYR A 264 -13.70 13.72 10.03
C TYR A 264 -13.12 13.74 11.45
N HIS A 265 -13.98 13.84 12.47
CA HIS A 265 -13.54 13.81 13.86
C HIS A 265 -12.88 12.48 14.23
N LEU A 266 -13.45 11.36 13.80
CA LEU A 266 -12.91 10.02 14.04
C LEU A 266 -11.52 9.86 13.42
N LEU A 267 -11.34 10.30 12.17
CA LEU A 267 -10.06 10.23 11.47
C LEU A 267 -9.02 11.13 12.16
N LEU A 268 -9.37 12.37 12.48
CA LEU A 268 -8.49 13.32 13.14
C LEU A 268 -7.98 12.80 14.49
N LEU A 269 -8.88 12.25 15.32
CA LEU A 269 -8.53 11.70 16.63
C LEU A 269 -7.66 10.44 16.51
N HIS A 270 -8.00 9.52 15.59
CA HIS A 270 -7.21 8.31 15.37
C HIS A 270 -5.78 8.66 14.92
N MET A 271 -5.63 9.60 13.99
CA MET A 271 -4.32 10.08 13.55
C MET A 271 -3.51 10.71 14.70
N THR A 272 -4.18 11.49 15.56
CA THR A 272 -3.54 12.16 16.69
C THR A 272 -3.01 11.15 17.70
N LEU A 273 -3.72 10.04 17.91
CA LEU A 273 -3.26 8.96 18.79
C LEU A 273 -2.08 8.18 18.21
N LEU A 274 -1.94 8.10 16.88
CA LEU A 274 -0.83 7.38 16.24
C LEU A 274 0.44 8.23 16.10
N HIS A 275 0.28 9.52 15.81
CA HIS A 275 1.39 10.39 15.41
C HIS A 275 1.56 11.64 16.26
N GLY A 276 0.68 11.85 17.24
CA GLY A 276 0.59 13.11 17.96
C GLY A 276 0.04 14.24 17.08
N PRO A 277 0.11 15.49 17.56
CA PRO A 277 -0.34 16.65 16.81
C PRO A 277 0.46 16.85 15.51
N PRO A 278 -0.15 17.43 14.46
CA PRO A 278 0.49 17.62 13.16
C PRO A 278 1.75 18.50 13.26
N ARG A 279 2.93 17.92 13.00
CA ARG A 279 4.18 18.69 12.80
C ARG A 279 4.18 19.44 11.46
N ASN A 280 3.64 18.81 10.41
CA ASN A 280 3.40 19.43 9.11
C ASN A 280 1.91 19.27 8.75
N LYS A 281 1.14 20.36 8.81
CA LYS A 281 -0.30 20.34 8.57
C LYS A 281 -0.65 19.85 7.16
N GLN A 282 0.11 20.22 6.13
CA GLN A 282 -0.24 19.84 4.77
C GLN A 282 -0.17 18.32 4.59
N VAL A 283 0.97 17.72 4.97
CA VAL A 283 1.17 16.26 4.87
C VAL A 283 0.18 15.52 5.77
N TYR A 284 -0.06 16.02 6.98
CA TYR A 284 -0.97 15.39 7.92
C TYR A 284 -2.40 15.28 7.35
N TYR A 285 -2.90 16.31 6.67
CA TYR A 285 -4.28 16.33 6.20
C TYR A 285 -4.51 15.61 4.87
N THR A 286 -3.46 15.41 4.06
CA THR A 286 -3.57 14.80 2.71
C THR A 286 -3.07 13.35 2.64
N THR A 287 -2.45 12.83 3.70
CA THR A 287 -1.74 11.54 3.64
C THR A 287 -2.58 10.40 4.20
N LEU A 288 -2.94 10.46 5.49
CA LEU A 288 -3.65 9.37 6.15
C LEU A 288 -5.14 9.38 5.76
N LYS A 289 -5.68 8.18 5.56
CA LYS A 289 -7.01 8.00 4.98
C LYS A 289 -7.77 6.83 5.59
N TYR A 290 -9.10 6.93 5.53
CA TYR A 290 -9.99 5.78 5.66
C TYR A 290 -10.53 5.35 4.31
N ILE A 291 -10.79 4.06 4.19
CA ILE A 291 -11.65 3.52 3.14
C ILE A 291 -13.06 3.43 3.66
N VAL A 292 -14.00 4.07 2.98
CA VAL A 292 -15.42 4.13 3.33
C VAL A 292 -16.25 3.73 2.13
N GLY A 293 -17.01 2.65 2.24
CA GLY A 293 -17.81 2.12 1.12
C GLY A 293 -16.96 1.84 -0.14
N GLY A 294 -15.68 1.51 0.01
CA GLY A 294 -14.73 1.30 -1.08
C GLY A 294 -14.01 2.56 -1.60
N LEU A 295 -14.39 3.76 -1.15
CA LEU A 295 -13.75 5.03 -1.54
C LEU A 295 -12.74 5.52 -0.50
N GLN A 296 -11.71 6.24 -0.93
CA GLN A 296 -10.68 6.77 -0.03
C GLN A 296 -11.03 8.19 0.42
N PHE A 297 -10.86 8.48 1.71
CA PHE A 297 -11.10 9.81 2.27
C PHE A 297 -9.98 10.22 3.22
N THR A 298 -9.28 11.29 2.87
CA THR A 298 -8.39 12.05 3.75
C THR A 298 -9.16 13.15 4.49
N LEU A 299 -8.52 13.81 5.46
CA LEU A 299 -9.15 14.95 6.14
C LEU A 299 -9.48 16.10 5.16
N ASP A 300 -8.62 16.34 4.17
CA ASP A 300 -8.84 17.37 3.16
C ASP A 300 -9.99 17.01 2.20
N ASP A 301 -10.08 15.74 1.78
CA ASP A 301 -11.19 15.27 0.93
C ASP A 301 -12.54 15.51 1.63
N ILE A 302 -12.62 15.21 2.92
CA ILE A 302 -13.85 15.41 3.69
C ILE A 302 -14.11 16.90 3.91
N ARG A 303 -13.09 17.66 4.31
CA ARG A 303 -13.24 19.07 4.69
C ARG A 303 -13.62 19.94 3.50
N TYR A 304 -12.95 19.78 2.36
CA TYR A 304 -13.13 20.66 1.20
C TYR A 304 -14.01 20.05 0.11
N GLY A 305 -14.11 18.73 0.03
CA GLY A 305 -14.96 18.06 -0.95
C GLY A 305 -16.40 17.83 -0.49
N ILE A 306 -16.69 17.93 0.81
CA ILE A 306 -17.99 17.56 1.38
C ILE A 306 -18.51 18.57 2.39
N LEU A 307 -17.74 18.90 3.44
CA LEU A 307 -18.25 19.74 4.53
C LEU A 307 -18.26 21.25 4.23
N LYS A 308 -17.53 21.69 3.21
CA LYS A 308 -17.42 23.09 2.77
C LYS A 308 -17.88 23.31 1.32
N SER A 309 -18.48 22.30 0.70
CA SER A 309 -19.03 22.39 -0.66
C SER A 309 -20.24 23.29 -0.71
#